data_AF-A0A6N7NX74-F1
#
_entry.id   AF-A0A6N7NX74-F1
#
_cell.length_a   1.000
_cell.length_b   1.000
_cell.length_c   1.000
_cell.angle_alpha   90.00
_cell.angle_beta   90.00
_cell.angle_gamma   90.00
#
_symmetry.space_group_name_H-M   'P 1'
#
loop_
_entity.id
_entity.type
_entity.pdbx_description
1 polymer ?
#
loop_
_entity_poly.entity_id
_entity_poly.type
_entity_poly.pdbx_seq_one_letter_code
_entity_poly.pdbx_strand_id
1 'polypeptide(L)'
;MARMGRPGMSRAQKRDLWRRWKGGQSLSDIARFFDKNPGSIFGVLAAQGGIAPRERRRSARSLSLMDREEISRCLASGQSFRQIALSLGRPTSTISREVARHGGRDRYRAAHADEAAWEAARRPQSCRLADNPRLRWLVACKLGQQ
;
A
#
# COMPACT_ATOMS: atom_id res chain seq x y z
N MET A 1 19.20 24.51 0.41
CA MET A 1 18.23 23.75 1.22
C MET A 1 17.05 23.39 0.34
N ALA A 2 16.76 22.11 0.12
CA ALA A 2 15.61 21.71 -0.69
C ALA A 2 14.34 22.25 -0.04
N ARG A 3 13.56 23.08 -0.77
CA ARG A 3 12.19 23.41 -0.37
C ARG A 3 11.45 22.08 -0.31
N MET A 4 11.27 21.52 0.88
CA MET A 4 10.29 20.45 1.09
C MET A 4 8.99 20.99 0.51
N GLY A 5 8.54 20.40 -0.60
CA GLY A 5 7.26 20.74 -1.19
C GLY A 5 6.17 20.66 -0.12
N ARG A 6 5.08 21.40 -0.33
CA ARG A 6 3.93 21.41 0.59
C ARG A 6 3.58 19.95 0.97
N PRO A 7 3.57 19.57 2.25
CA PRO A 7 3.36 18.18 2.64
C PRO A 7 2.09 17.63 2.00
N GLY A 8 2.21 16.52 1.30
CA GLY A 8 1.08 15.82 0.71
C GLY A 8 0.08 15.37 1.77
N MET A 9 -1.14 15.03 1.36
CA MET A 9 -2.19 14.58 2.27
C MET A 9 -1.80 13.26 2.95
N SER A 10 -1.97 13.17 4.28
CA SER A 10 -1.67 11.97 5.06
C SER A 10 -2.58 10.81 4.69
N ARG A 11 -2.21 9.57 5.06
CA ARG A 11 -3.06 8.38 4.81
C ARG A 11 -4.43 8.51 5.49
N ALA A 12 -4.47 9.07 6.70
CA ALA A 12 -5.70 9.30 7.43
C ALA A 12 -6.58 10.35 6.74
N GLN A 13 -5.99 11.46 6.29
CA GLN A 13 -6.70 12.50 5.55
C GLN A 13 -7.22 11.97 4.20
N LYS A 14 -6.42 11.19 3.45
CA LYS A 14 -6.88 10.56 2.20
C LYS A 14 -8.07 9.62 2.44
N ARG A 15 -8.06 8.86 3.54
CA ARG A 15 -9.20 7.99 3.91
C ARG A 15 -10.46 8.81 4.20
N ASP A 16 -10.34 9.91 4.91
CA ASP A 16 -11.50 10.76 5.23
C ASP A 16 -12.00 11.55 4.00
N LEU A 17 -11.08 11.98 3.12
CA LEU A 17 -11.42 12.50 1.79
C LEU A 17 -12.29 11.50 1.01
N TRP A 18 -11.87 10.24 0.90
CA TRP A 18 -12.64 9.21 0.22
C TRP A 18 -14.00 8.93 0.86
N ARG A 19 -14.08 8.99 2.19
CA ARG A 19 -15.35 8.87 2.93
C ARG A 19 -16.32 9.99 2.56
N ARG A 20 -15.83 11.24 2.54
CA ARG A 20 -16.63 12.43 2.21
C ARG A 20 -17.06 12.47 0.76
N TRP A 21 -16.16 12.13 -0.16
CA TRP A 21 -16.46 11.98 -1.58
C TRP A 21 -17.54 10.94 -1.82
N LYS A 22 -17.43 9.77 -1.18
CA LYS A 22 -18.46 8.72 -1.25
C LYS A 22 -19.81 9.17 -0.64
N GLY A 23 -19.77 10.08 0.33
CA GLY A 23 -20.95 10.72 0.91
C GLY A 23 -21.55 11.85 0.06
N GLY A 24 -21.02 12.12 -1.14
CA GLY A 24 -21.55 13.13 -2.07
C GLY A 24 -21.11 14.56 -1.81
N GLN A 25 -20.13 14.80 -0.91
CA GLN A 25 -19.61 16.15 -0.67
C GLN A 25 -18.84 16.68 -1.88
N SER A 26 -18.96 18.00 -2.14
CA SER A 26 -18.26 18.65 -3.25
C SER A 26 -16.76 18.74 -3.02
N LEU A 27 -15.98 18.88 -4.10
CA LEU A 27 -14.54 19.11 -4.04
C LEU A 27 -14.18 20.30 -3.13
N SER A 28 -14.94 21.39 -3.24
CA SER A 28 -14.72 22.63 -2.49
C SER A 28 -14.96 22.46 -1.00
N ASP A 29 -15.99 21.71 -0.62
CA ASP A 29 -16.30 21.48 0.81
C ASP A 29 -15.30 20.56 1.47
N ILE A 30 -14.86 19.52 0.76
CA ILE A 30 -13.79 18.63 1.21
C ILE A 30 -12.47 19.40 1.34
N ALA A 31 -12.17 20.28 0.38
CA ALA A 31 -10.97 21.11 0.40
C ALA A 31 -10.95 22.07 1.60
N ARG A 32 -12.08 22.75 1.84
CA ARG A 32 -12.27 23.64 3.00
C ARG A 32 -12.11 22.88 4.32
N PHE A 33 -12.64 21.65 4.41
CA PHE A 33 -12.49 20.82 5.60
C PHE A 33 -11.03 20.49 5.93
N PHE A 34 -10.19 20.22 4.92
CA PHE A 34 -8.77 19.91 5.14
C PHE A 34 -7.84 21.14 5.16
N ASP A 35 -8.39 22.35 4.99
CA ASP A 35 -7.62 23.57 4.72
C ASP A 35 -6.61 23.37 3.57
N LYS A 36 -7.12 22.85 2.45
CA LYS A 36 -6.35 22.58 1.22
C LYS A 36 -6.99 23.23 0.01
N ASN A 37 -6.21 23.35 -1.06
CA ASN A 37 -6.72 23.78 -2.35
C ASN A 37 -7.57 22.65 -2.98
N PRO A 38 -8.74 22.95 -3.61
CA PRO A 38 -9.55 21.96 -4.32
C PRO A 38 -8.79 21.13 -5.36
N GLY A 39 -7.78 21.69 -6.01
CA GLY A 39 -6.89 20.97 -6.94
C GLY A 39 -6.11 19.83 -6.27
N SER A 40 -5.80 19.94 -4.98
CA SER A 40 -5.19 18.84 -4.21
C SER A 40 -6.15 17.67 -3.98
N ILE A 41 -7.44 17.98 -3.75
CA ILE A 41 -8.49 16.97 -3.62
C ILE A 41 -8.73 16.28 -4.97
N PHE A 42 -8.84 17.09 -6.04
CA PHE A 42 -8.98 16.60 -7.40
C PHE A 42 -7.84 15.66 -7.79
N GLY A 43 -6.58 16.03 -7.51
CA GLY A 43 -5.43 15.17 -7.80
C GLY A 43 -5.49 13.81 -7.11
N VAL A 44 -5.99 13.74 -5.87
CA VAL A 44 -6.17 12.45 -5.16
C VAL A 44 -7.28 11.60 -5.79
N LEU A 45 -8.40 12.22 -6.19
CA LEU A 45 -9.52 11.53 -6.81
C LEU A 45 -9.19 11.05 -8.23
N ALA A 46 -8.59 11.91 -9.04
CA ALA A 46 -8.21 11.64 -10.42
C ALA A 46 -7.21 10.46 -10.50
N ALA A 47 -6.27 10.37 -9.55
CA ALA A 47 -5.32 9.27 -9.48
C ALA A 47 -5.94 7.88 -9.31
N GLN A 48 -7.22 7.79 -8.91
CA GLN A 48 -7.98 6.54 -8.77
C GLN A 48 -9.26 6.54 -9.61
N GLY A 49 -9.40 7.47 -10.56
CA GLY A 49 -10.58 7.59 -11.43
C GLY A 49 -11.88 7.88 -10.68
N GLY A 50 -11.82 8.54 -9.52
CA GLY A 50 -12.99 8.86 -8.70
C GLY A 50 -13.58 7.68 -7.93
N ILE A 51 -12.98 6.49 -8.01
CA ILE A 51 -13.40 5.29 -7.29
C ILE A 51 -12.50 5.10 -6.08
N ALA A 52 -13.11 4.99 -4.90
CA ALA A 52 -12.35 4.80 -3.67
C ALA A 52 -11.56 3.49 -3.71
N PRO A 53 -10.22 3.52 -3.53
CA PRO A 53 -9.43 2.30 -3.51
C PRO A 53 -9.82 1.45 -2.30
N ARG A 54 -9.78 0.13 -2.47
CA ARG A 54 -9.98 -0.80 -1.35
C ARG A 54 -8.89 -0.54 -0.30
N GLU A 55 -9.29 -0.52 0.96
CA GLU A 55 -8.34 -0.39 2.06
C GLU A 55 -7.40 -1.59 2.04
N ARG A 56 -6.10 -1.32 1.91
CA ARG A 56 -5.07 -2.35 1.92
C ARG A 56 -5.04 -2.99 3.30
N ARG A 57 -5.07 -4.31 3.36
CA ARG A 57 -4.92 -5.10 4.58
C ARG A 57 -3.83 -6.13 4.38
N ARG A 58 -3.06 -6.39 5.44
CA ARG A 58 -2.07 -7.46 5.44
C ARG A 58 -2.77 -8.81 5.60
N SER A 59 -2.25 -9.82 4.92
CA SER A 59 -2.64 -11.21 5.17
C SER A 59 -2.16 -11.62 6.57
N ALA A 60 -2.96 -12.39 7.30
CA ALA A 60 -2.56 -12.95 8.60
C ALA A 60 -1.30 -13.85 8.49
N ARG A 61 -1.00 -14.36 7.29
CA ARG A 61 0.20 -15.15 7.01
C ARG A 61 1.45 -14.31 6.74
N SER A 62 1.32 -12.99 6.59
CA SER A 62 2.47 -12.13 6.37
C SER A 62 3.24 -11.91 7.67
N LEU A 63 4.57 -11.79 7.58
CA LEU A 63 5.39 -11.38 8.72
C LEU A 63 4.95 -9.99 9.18
N SER A 64 4.80 -9.84 10.50
CA SER A 64 4.53 -8.55 11.13
C SER A 64 5.80 -7.68 11.15
N LEU A 65 5.66 -6.40 11.50
CA LEU A 65 6.84 -5.56 11.74
C LEU A 65 7.68 -6.11 12.91
N MET A 66 7.01 -6.56 13.98
CA MET A 66 7.68 -7.18 15.14
C MET A 66 8.45 -8.44 14.73
N ASP A 67 7.86 -9.30 13.90
CA ASP A 67 8.52 -10.50 13.38
C ASP A 67 9.81 -10.10 12.64
N ARG A 68 9.76 -9.05 11.81
CA ARG A 68 10.92 -8.55 11.05
C ARG A 68 11.98 -7.92 11.95
N GLU A 69 11.59 -7.21 13.00
CA GLU A 69 12.52 -6.64 13.98
C GLU A 69 13.25 -7.74 14.75
N GLU A 70 12.55 -8.80 15.14
CA GLU A 70 13.16 -9.97 15.77
C GLU A 70 14.15 -10.64 14.81
N ILE A 71 13.76 -10.88 13.55
CA ILE A 71 14.69 -11.38 12.52
C ILE A 71 15.94 -10.49 12.46
N SER A 72 15.78 -9.17 12.39
CA SER A 72 16.89 -8.23 12.31
C SER A 72 17.84 -8.33 13.51
N ARG A 73 17.29 -8.41 14.73
CA ARG A 73 18.09 -8.54 15.97
C ARG A 73 18.80 -9.89 16.05
N CYS A 74 18.11 -10.97 15.74
CA CYS A 74 18.70 -12.30 15.75
C CYS A 74 19.83 -12.45 14.72
N LEU A 75 19.67 -11.86 13.52
CA LEU A 75 20.73 -11.83 12.51
C LEU A 75 21.96 -11.08 12.99
N ALA A 76 21.77 -9.92 13.63
CA ALA A 76 22.85 -9.15 14.22
C ALA A 76 23.58 -9.92 15.33
N SER A 77 22.86 -10.75 16.09
CA SER A 77 23.44 -11.67 17.09
C SER A 77 24.04 -12.96 16.50
N GLY A 78 24.12 -13.11 15.17
CA GLY A 78 24.75 -14.26 14.53
C GLY A 78 23.90 -15.54 14.51
N GLN A 79 22.63 -15.50 14.90
CA GLN A 79 21.78 -16.69 14.95
C GLN A 79 21.50 -17.31 13.57
N SER A 80 21.32 -18.63 13.57
CA SER A 80 20.93 -19.38 12.36
C SER A 80 19.45 -19.16 12.03
N PHE A 81 19.06 -19.30 10.76
CA PHE A 81 17.65 -19.16 10.37
C PHE A 81 16.72 -20.15 11.08
N ARG A 82 17.24 -21.32 11.49
CA ARG A 82 16.47 -22.33 12.25
C ARG A 82 16.13 -21.83 13.66
N GLN A 83 17.07 -21.20 14.35
CA GLN A 83 16.82 -20.63 15.68
C GLN A 83 15.80 -19.50 15.62
N ILE A 84 15.94 -18.61 14.63
CA ILE A 84 14.99 -17.50 14.40
C ILE A 84 13.59 -18.01 14.08
N ALA A 85 13.50 -19.05 13.26
CA ALA A 85 12.24 -19.68 12.90
C ALA A 85 11.54 -20.29 14.12
N LEU A 86 12.29 -20.95 15.01
CA LEU A 86 11.78 -21.52 16.25
C LEU A 86 11.28 -20.43 17.21
N SER A 87 12.03 -19.33 17.40
CA SER A 87 11.62 -18.25 18.30
C SER A 87 10.35 -17.53 17.83
N LEU A 88 10.16 -17.40 16.52
CA LEU A 88 8.99 -16.75 15.93
C LEU A 88 7.82 -17.69 15.64
N GLY A 89 7.98 -19.00 15.81
CA GLY A 89 6.96 -19.98 15.41
C GLY A 89 6.65 -19.95 13.90
N ARG A 90 7.66 -19.68 13.07
CA ARG A 90 7.52 -19.56 11.61
C ARG A 90 8.33 -20.66 10.90
N PRO A 91 7.97 -21.06 9.68
CA PRO A 91 8.81 -21.95 8.88
C PRO A 91 10.18 -21.33 8.56
N THR A 92 11.26 -22.12 8.65
CA THR A 92 12.62 -21.68 8.30
C THR A 92 12.72 -21.14 6.88
N SER A 93 11.97 -21.74 5.94
CA SER A 93 11.92 -21.27 4.54
C SER A 93 11.29 -19.88 4.40
N THR A 94 10.41 -19.47 5.32
CA THR A 94 9.86 -18.11 5.37
C THR A 94 10.95 -17.11 5.74
N ILE A 95 11.70 -17.40 6.81
CA ILE A 95 12.78 -16.53 7.28
C ILE A 95 13.88 -16.41 6.23
N SER A 96 14.31 -17.53 5.65
CA SER A 96 15.33 -17.53 4.60
C SER A 96 14.91 -16.72 3.37
N ARG A 97 13.69 -16.89 2.87
CA ARG A 97 13.20 -16.14 1.70
C ARG A 97 13.03 -14.66 2.00
N GLU A 98 12.57 -14.31 3.21
CA GLU A 98 12.46 -12.93 3.66
C GLU A 98 13.83 -12.25 3.64
N VAL A 99 14.83 -12.86 4.31
CA VAL A 99 16.18 -12.29 4.39
C VAL A 99 16.83 -12.20 3.01
N ALA A 100 16.72 -13.24 2.18
CA ALA A 100 17.27 -13.24 0.83
C ALA A 100 16.65 -12.13 -0.05
N ARG A 101 15.32 -11.93 0.04
CA ARG A 101 14.62 -10.88 -0.72
C ARG A 101 15.05 -9.47 -0.31
N HIS A 102 15.41 -9.27 0.97
CA HIS A 102 15.70 -7.96 1.54
C HIS A 102 17.20 -7.72 1.78
N GLY A 103 18.05 -8.27 0.92
CA GLY A 103 19.46 -7.91 0.84
C GLY A 103 20.44 -8.87 1.52
N GLY A 104 19.96 -9.99 2.06
CA GLY A 104 20.78 -10.99 2.75
C GLY A 104 21.08 -10.61 4.20
N ARG A 105 21.89 -11.42 4.89
CA ARG A 105 22.15 -11.26 6.34
C ARG A 105 22.75 -9.89 6.67
N ASP A 106 23.67 -9.40 5.84
CA ASP A 106 24.46 -8.19 6.14
C ASP A 106 23.68 -6.89 5.92
N ARG A 107 22.70 -6.90 5.01
CA ARG A 107 21.93 -5.71 4.63
C ARG A 107 20.48 -5.72 5.11
N TYR A 108 20.05 -6.79 5.78
CA TYR A 108 18.69 -6.88 6.27
C TYR A 108 18.37 -5.77 7.26
N ARG A 109 17.26 -5.06 7.02
CA ARG A 109 16.71 -4.02 7.90
C ARG A 109 15.19 -4.17 7.98
N ALA A 110 14.68 -4.32 9.19
CA ALA A 110 13.27 -4.62 9.44
C ALA A 110 12.31 -3.59 8.82
N ALA A 111 12.53 -2.29 9.09
CA ALA A 111 11.67 -1.22 8.59
C ALA A 111 11.63 -1.16 7.05
N HIS A 112 12.79 -1.31 6.40
CA HIS A 112 12.87 -1.33 4.94
C HIS A 112 12.20 -2.57 4.33
N ALA A 113 12.41 -3.74 4.93
CA ALA A 113 11.74 -4.97 4.52
C ALA A 113 10.21 -4.86 4.67
N ASP A 114 9.75 -4.23 5.75
CA ASP A 114 8.34 -4.01 6.03
C ASP A 114 7.66 -3.07 5.03
N GLU A 115 8.31 -1.95 4.72
CA GLU A 115 7.85 -0.99 3.71
C GLU A 115 7.83 -1.60 2.32
N ALA A 116 8.91 -2.28 1.93
CA ALA A 116 9.00 -2.97 0.63
C ALA A 116 7.93 -4.06 0.50
N ALA A 117 7.70 -4.86 1.55
CA ALA A 117 6.64 -5.86 1.57
C ALA A 117 5.24 -5.24 1.48
N TRP A 118 5.04 -4.10 2.15
CA TRP A 118 3.81 -3.34 2.02
C TRP A 118 3.59 -2.93 0.58
N GLU A 119 4.55 -2.24 -0.04
CA GLU A 119 4.44 -1.72 -1.41
C GLU A 119 4.30 -2.83 -2.46
N ALA A 120 5.04 -3.93 -2.34
CA ALA A 120 4.88 -5.08 -3.23
C ALA A 120 3.46 -5.70 -3.17
N ALA A 121 2.78 -5.60 -2.02
CA ALA A 121 1.40 -6.07 -1.88
C ALA A 121 0.38 -5.27 -2.71
N ARG A 122 0.76 -4.12 -3.30
CA ARG A 122 -0.12 -3.38 -4.22
C ARG A 122 -0.49 -4.20 -5.46
N ARG A 123 0.41 -5.07 -5.92
CA ARG A 123 0.29 -5.96 -7.10
C ARG A 123 -0.69 -5.39 -8.15
N PRO A 124 -0.35 -4.23 -8.76
CA PRO A 124 -1.26 -3.58 -9.69
C PRO A 124 -1.60 -4.54 -10.81
N GLN A 125 -2.90 -4.72 -11.06
CA GLN A 125 -3.40 -5.39 -12.25
C GLN A 125 -3.82 -4.33 -13.25
N SER A 126 -3.53 -4.55 -14.52
CA SER A 126 -4.07 -3.72 -15.59
C SER A 126 -5.60 -3.78 -15.56
N CYS A 127 -6.24 -2.64 -15.85
CA CYS A 127 -7.69 -2.58 -15.92
C CYS A 127 -8.16 -3.48 -17.06
N ARG A 128 -9.06 -4.44 -16.78
CA ARG A 128 -9.57 -5.37 -17.82
C ARG A 128 -10.20 -4.65 -19.01
N LEU A 129 -10.76 -3.46 -18.80
CA LEU A 129 -11.35 -2.65 -19.89
C LEU A 129 -10.27 -1.95 -20.73
N ALA A 130 -9.08 -1.71 -20.19
CA ALA A 130 -7.94 -1.21 -20.94
C ALA A 130 -7.38 -2.30 -21.87
N ASP A 131 -7.30 -3.54 -21.36
CA ASP A 131 -6.70 -4.66 -22.11
C ASP A 131 -7.68 -5.36 -23.07
N ASN A 132 -9.00 -5.24 -22.84
CA ASN A 132 -10.01 -5.96 -23.61
C ASN A 132 -11.01 -4.99 -24.30
N PRO A 133 -10.79 -4.65 -25.58
CA PRO A 133 -11.65 -3.74 -26.34
C PRO A 133 -13.11 -4.21 -26.47
N ARG A 134 -13.35 -5.52 -26.58
CA ARG A 134 -14.71 -6.10 -26.68
C ARG A 134 -15.49 -5.89 -25.38
N LEU A 135 -14.86 -6.17 -24.24
CA LEU A 135 -15.45 -5.96 -22.93
C LEU A 135 -15.75 -4.47 -22.69
N ARG A 136 -14.82 -3.59 -23.08
CA ARG A 136 -15.01 -2.13 -23.00
C ARG A 136 -16.24 -1.67 -23.80
N TRP A 137 -16.37 -2.14 -25.05
CA TRP A 137 -17.53 -1.81 -25.89
C TRP A 137 -18.84 -2.30 -25.26
N LEU A 138 -18.88 -3.55 -24.79
CA LEU A 138 -20.06 -4.14 -24.15
C LEU A 138 -20.51 -3.34 -22.92
N VAL A 139 -19.57 -2.96 -22.05
CA VAL A 139 -19.86 -2.15 -20.86
C VAL A 139 -20.39 -0.76 -21.25
N ALA A 140 -19.80 -0.11 -22.25
CA ALA A 140 -20.26 1.19 -22.73
C ALA A 140 -21.69 1.12 -23.28
N CYS A 141 -22.01 0.10 -24.09
CA CYS A 141 -23.37 -0.10 -24.60
C CYS A 141 -24.39 -0.31 -23.48
N LYS A 142 -24.06 -1.12 -22.45
CA LYS A 142 -24.98 -1.36 -21.32
C LYS A 142 -25.22 -0.13 -20.45
N LEU A 143 -24.19 0.69 -20.24
CA LEU A 143 -24.33 1.94 -19.48
C LEU A 143 -25.15 2.99 -20.21
N GLY A 144 -25.13 3.01 -21.55
CA GLY A 144 -25.94 3.94 -22.35
C GLY A 144 -27.42 3.58 -22.47
N GLN A 145 -27.86 2.45 -21.88
CA GLN A 145 -29.25 1.99 -21.86
C GLN A 145 -29.96 2.26 -20.52
N GLN A 146 -29.30 2.95 -19.58
CA GLN A 146 -29.84 3.30 -18.26
C GLN A 146 -30.34 4.74 -18.20
#